data_AF-A0A371QP54-F1
#
_entry.id   AF-A0A371QP54-F1
#
_cell.length_a   1.000
_cell.length_b   1.000
_cell.length_c   1.000
_cell.angle_alpha   90.00
_cell.angle_beta   90.00
_cell.angle_gamma   90.00
#
_symmetry.space_group_name_H-M   'P 1'
#
loop_
_entity.id
_entity.type
_entity.pdbx_description
1 polymer ?
#
loop_
_entity_poly.entity_id
_entity_poly.type
_entity_poly.pdbx_seq_one_letter_code
_entity_poly.pdbx_strand_id
1 'polypeptide(L)'
;MKKSIIGSFIGLAIVVAADTLIRVIISLTTHHPLSLFHYEIYDGFIWAIVICASTFATSFAGGAFTVTYADKNKLVGLISFGILLTLIRYGQIHYVMETELLFPMVSLFLSLVALFLVWKFYLRKKGKPSHQQEPPETGGKKHHQPDTTPW
;
A
#
# COMPACT_ATOMS: atom_id res chain seq x y z
N MET A 1 -5.23 -10.82 11.03
CA MET A 1 -4.42 -9.77 11.69
C MET A 1 -2.92 -9.91 11.42
N LYS A 2 -2.25 -11.03 11.77
CA LYS A 2 -0.79 -11.18 11.52
C LYS A 2 -0.36 -10.87 10.07
N LYS A 3 -1.01 -11.47 9.07
CA LYS A 3 -0.73 -11.19 7.65
C LYS A 3 -0.94 -9.72 7.25
N SER A 4 -1.95 -9.07 7.82
CA SER A 4 -2.25 -7.65 7.53
C SER A 4 -1.17 -6.71 8.07
N ILE A 5 -0.68 -6.99 9.28
CA ILE A 5 0.41 -6.22 9.89
C ILE A 5 1.70 -6.43 9.10
N ILE A 6 2.06 -7.68 8.79
CA ILE A 6 3.23 -8.01 7.96
C ILE A 6 3.14 -7.32 6.59
N GLY A 7 1.98 -7.40 5.92
CA GLY A 7 1.75 -6.72 4.65
C GLY A 7 1.88 -5.20 4.74
N SER A 8 1.59 -4.60 5.89
CA SER A 8 1.75 -3.16 6.13
C SER A 8 3.22 -2.79 6.26
N PHE A 9 4.02 -3.59 6.97
CA PHE A 9 5.46 -3.40 7.06
C PHE A 9 6.16 -3.60 5.71
N ILE A 10 5.76 -4.61 4.94
CA ILE A 10 6.30 -4.81 3.58
C ILE A 10 5.91 -3.63 2.66
N GLY A 11 4.64 -3.20 2.72
CA GLY A 11 4.18 -2.02 1.99
C GLY A 11 4.99 -0.77 2.33
N LEU A 12 5.29 -0.57 3.62
CA LEU A 12 6.14 0.53 4.09
C LEU A 12 7.58 0.39 3.57
N ALA A 13 8.15 -0.81 3.60
CA ALA A 13 9.49 -1.08 3.09
C ALA A 13 9.59 -0.76 1.59
N ILE A 14 8.55 -1.07 0.81
CA ILE A 14 8.46 -0.69 -0.62
C ILE A 14 8.53 0.83 -0.76
N VAL A 15 7.78 1.59 0.05
CA VAL A 15 7.79 3.05 0.01
C VAL A 15 9.19 3.59 0.31
N VAL A 16 9.81 3.14 1.40
CA VAL A 16 11.15 3.62 1.81
C VAL A 16 12.21 3.26 0.78
N ALA A 17 12.20 2.03 0.28
CA ALA A 17 13.18 1.58 -0.72
C ALA A 17 13.05 2.37 -2.03
N ALA A 18 11.82 2.55 -2.53
CA ALA A 18 11.59 3.27 -3.77
C ALA A 18 11.88 4.77 -3.63
N ASP A 19 11.44 5.42 -2.55
CA ASP A 19 11.76 6.83 -2.28
C ASP A 19 13.28 7.05 -2.18
N THR A 20 13.98 6.14 -1.50
CA THR A 20 15.45 6.18 -1.39
C THR A 20 16.11 6.05 -2.76
N LEU A 21 15.71 5.05 -3.55
CA LEU A 21 16.25 4.83 -4.89
C LEU A 21 16.05 6.04 -5.79
N ILE A 22 14.87 6.66 -5.74
CA ILE A 22 14.57 7.85 -6.55
C ILE A 22 15.47 9.01 -6.15
N ARG A 23 15.66 9.24 -4.85
CA ARG A 23 16.56 10.30 -4.34
C ARG A 23 18.03 10.04 -4.68
N VAL A 24 18.44 8.78 -4.73
CA VAL A 24 19.77 8.37 -5.23
C VAL A 24 19.92 8.72 -6.71
N ILE A 25 18.94 8.37 -7.54
CA ILE A 25 18.96 8.70 -8.97
C ILE A 25 19.05 10.21 -9.17
N ILE A 26 18.19 10.98 -8.48
CA ILE A 26 18.19 12.44 -8.58
C ILE A 26 19.56 13.01 -8.17
N SER A 27 20.11 12.59 -7.03
CA SER A 27 21.43 13.01 -6.55
C SER A 27 22.55 12.75 -7.57
N LEU A 28 22.54 11.57 -8.20
CA LEU A 28 23.50 11.24 -9.26
C LEU A 28 23.31 12.12 -10.51
N THR A 29 22.06 12.41 -10.90
CA THR A 29 21.76 13.20 -12.09
C THR A 29 22.03 14.70 -11.92
N THR A 30 21.87 15.23 -10.72
CA THR A 30 22.04 16.67 -10.44
C THR A 30 23.41 17.00 -9.84
N HIS A 31 24.27 15.99 -9.61
CA HIS A 31 25.56 16.14 -8.94
C HIS A 31 25.48 16.80 -7.55
N HIS A 32 24.33 16.71 -6.88
CA HIS A 32 24.12 17.23 -5.53
C HIS A 32 24.30 16.12 -4.49
N PRO A 33 24.67 16.47 -3.24
CA PRO A 33 24.76 15.49 -2.17
C PRO A 33 23.42 14.77 -1.97
N LEU A 34 23.49 13.48 -1.65
CA LEU A 34 22.30 12.67 -1.38
C LEU A 34 21.60 13.19 -0.11
N SER A 35 20.33 13.53 -0.25
CA SER A 35 19.48 13.83 0.90
C SER A 35 18.19 13.03 0.87
N LEU A 36 18.00 12.26 1.94
CA LEU A 36 16.80 11.44 2.12
C LEU A 36 15.58 12.26 2.57
N PHE A 37 15.80 13.50 3.02
CA PHE A 37 14.78 14.29 3.70
C PHE A 37 14.58 15.70 3.12
N HIS A 38 15.65 16.37 2.69
CA HIS A 38 15.53 17.70 2.09
C HIS A 38 15.04 17.62 0.64
N TYR A 39 14.35 18.67 0.21
CA TYR A 39 13.79 18.81 -1.14
C TYR A 39 14.48 19.97 -1.90
N GLU A 40 14.95 21.01 -1.23
CA GLU A 40 15.63 22.17 -1.85
C GLU A 40 17.13 21.94 -2.07
N ILE A 41 17.69 20.80 -1.62
CA ILE A 41 19.08 20.41 -1.97
C ILE A 41 19.25 20.16 -3.48
N TYR A 42 18.15 19.91 -4.19
CA TYR A 42 18.17 19.72 -5.64
C TYR A 42 17.78 21.04 -6.32
N ASP A 43 18.72 21.65 -7.04
CA ASP A 43 18.45 22.91 -7.76
C ASP A 43 17.31 22.72 -8.78
N GLY A 44 16.22 23.48 -8.58
CA GLY A 44 15.09 23.55 -9.50
C GLY A 44 13.81 22.90 -9.00
N PHE A 45 12.71 23.66 -9.12
CA PHE A 45 11.35 23.25 -8.74
C PHE A 45 10.89 21.90 -9.32
N ILE A 46 11.44 21.52 -10.48
CA ILE A 46 11.12 20.27 -11.18
C ILE A 46 11.46 19.05 -10.32
N TRP A 47 12.61 19.04 -9.63
CA TRP A 47 13.03 17.87 -8.84
C TRP A 47 12.17 17.70 -7.59
N ALA A 48 11.79 18.80 -6.95
CA ALA A 48 10.85 18.77 -5.83
C ALA A 48 9.48 18.20 -6.27
N ILE A 49 8.99 18.56 -7.46
CA ILE A 49 7.77 17.97 -8.04
C ILE A 49 7.96 16.47 -8.29
N VAL A 50 9.10 16.05 -8.88
CA VAL A 50 9.38 14.64 -9.17
C VAL A 50 9.35 13.82 -7.88
N ILE A 51 9.95 14.31 -6.79
CA ILE A 51 9.94 13.64 -5.48
C ILE A 51 8.52 13.58 -4.89
N CYS A 52 7.73 14.63 -5.03
CA CYS A 52 6.33 14.64 -4.59
C CYS A 52 5.47 13.64 -5.40
N ALA A 53 5.63 13.64 -6.72
CA ALA A 53 4.94 12.72 -7.62
C ALA A 53 5.36 11.27 -7.39
N SER A 54 6.64 11.01 -7.12
CA SER A 54 7.09 9.68 -6.74
C SER A 54 6.53 9.25 -5.41
N THR A 55 6.46 10.15 -4.42
CA THR A 55 5.86 9.89 -3.10
C THR A 55 4.42 9.41 -3.25
N PHE A 56 3.64 10.01 -4.14
CA PHE A 56 2.30 9.53 -4.49
C PHE A 56 2.34 8.08 -5.03
N ALA A 57 3.17 7.83 -6.05
CA ALA A 57 3.25 6.54 -6.73
C ALA A 57 3.73 5.41 -5.79
N THR A 58 4.75 5.67 -4.97
CA THR A 58 5.30 4.71 -4.01
C THR A 58 4.29 4.41 -2.90
N SER A 59 3.62 5.44 -2.37
CA SER A 59 2.55 5.28 -1.37
C SER A 59 1.38 4.46 -1.90
N PHE A 60 1.00 4.68 -3.17
CA PHE A 60 -0.06 3.91 -3.82
C PHE A 60 0.37 2.44 -3.98
N ALA A 61 1.58 2.19 -4.49
CA ALA A 61 2.11 0.84 -4.69
C ALA A 61 2.23 0.08 -3.36
N GLY A 62 2.77 0.72 -2.32
CA GLY A 62 2.88 0.14 -0.98
C GLY A 62 1.52 -0.21 -0.41
N GLY A 63 0.55 0.70 -0.48
CA GLY A 63 -0.82 0.46 -0.01
C GLY A 63 -1.54 -0.65 -0.79
N ALA A 64 -1.42 -0.65 -2.12
CA ALA A 64 -1.99 -1.68 -2.98
C ALA A 64 -1.41 -3.06 -2.66
N PHE A 65 -0.09 -3.15 -2.43
CA PHE A 65 0.57 -4.37 -1.98
C PHE A 65 0.03 -4.83 -0.62
N THR A 66 -0.01 -3.94 0.37
CA THR A 66 -0.53 -4.26 1.71
C THR A 66 -1.94 -4.84 1.65
N VAL A 67 -2.83 -4.23 0.88
CA VAL A 67 -4.22 -4.68 0.75
C VAL A 67 -4.32 -6.01 0.02
N THR A 68 -3.49 -6.23 -1.00
CA THR A 68 -3.46 -7.50 -1.75
C THR A 68 -2.94 -8.64 -0.86
N TYR A 69 -1.93 -8.38 -0.02
CA TYR A 69 -1.35 -9.38 0.88
C TYR A 69 -2.24 -9.70 2.10
N ALA A 70 -3.02 -8.73 2.60
CA ALA A 70 -3.83 -8.86 3.81
C ALA A 70 -5.05 -9.80 3.71
N ASP A 71 -5.40 -10.25 2.49
CA ASP A 71 -6.45 -11.22 2.14
C ASP A 71 -7.83 -10.96 2.79
N LYS A 72 -8.05 -11.40 4.04
CA LYS A 72 -9.34 -11.23 4.76
C LYS A 72 -9.49 -9.91 5.52
N ASN A 73 -8.39 -9.35 6.02
CA ASN A 73 -8.41 -8.15 6.89
C ASN A 73 -7.78 -6.94 6.18
N LYS A 74 -8.27 -6.68 4.96
CA LYS A 74 -7.76 -5.63 4.06
C LYS A 74 -7.80 -4.24 4.71
N LEU A 75 -8.88 -3.91 5.42
CA LEU A 75 -9.06 -2.60 6.04
C LEU A 75 -8.07 -2.38 7.17
N VAL A 76 -7.87 -3.38 8.03
CA VAL A 76 -6.90 -3.33 9.13
C VAL A 76 -5.48 -3.16 8.58
N GLY A 77 -5.15 -3.87 7.50
CA GLY A 77 -3.86 -3.70 6.81
C GLY A 77 -3.70 -2.28 6.27
N LEU A 78 -4.70 -1.74 5.58
CA LEU A 78 -4.62 -0.39 5.05
C LEU A 78 -4.51 0.68 6.14
N ILE A 79 -5.25 0.56 7.24
CA ILE A 79 -5.15 1.47 8.39
C ILE A 79 -3.76 1.39 9.02
N SER A 80 -3.25 0.18 9.26
CA SER A 80 -1.92 -0.03 9.84
C SER A 80 -0.83 0.55 8.94
N PHE A 81 -0.92 0.33 7.62
CA PHE A 81 -0.03 0.95 6.65
C PHE A 81 -0.15 2.48 6.66
N GLY A 82 -1.37 3.02 6.73
CA GLY A 82 -1.61 4.46 6.79
C GLY A 82 -0.98 5.12 8.02
N ILE A 83 -1.07 4.48 9.18
CA ILE A 83 -0.41 4.95 10.42
C ILE A 83 1.11 4.95 10.23
N LEU A 84 1.68 3.84 9.77
CA LEU A 84 3.12 3.72 9.54
C LEU A 84 3.64 4.72 8.51
N LEU A 85 2.91 4.91 7.41
CA LEU A 85 3.24 5.87 6.36
C LEU A 85 3.21 7.30 6.91
N THR A 86 2.17 7.64 7.68
CA THR A 86 2.04 8.98 8.29
C THR A 86 3.17 9.24 9.28
N LEU A 87 3.57 8.25 10.09
CA LEU A 87 4.72 8.36 11.00
C LEU A 87 6.02 8.64 10.26
N ILE A 88 6.30 7.93 9.15
CA ILE A 88 7.48 8.21 8.34
C ILE A 88 7.43 9.61 7.76
N ARG A 89 6.32 10.01 7.12
CA ARG A 89 6.18 11.34 6.51
C ARG A 89 6.27 12.46 7.56
N TYR A 90 5.68 12.26 8.73
CA TYR A 90 5.81 13.18 9.86
C TYR A 90 7.27 13.31 10.31
N GLY A 91 8.01 12.20 10.39
CA GLY A 91 9.45 12.22 10.66
C GLY A 91 10.23 13.04 9.65
N GLN A 92 9.88 12.97 8.36
CA GLN A 92 10.50 13.81 7.32
C GLN A 92 10.16 15.29 7.54
N ILE A 93 8.88 15.63 7.75
CA ILE A 93 8.45 17.01 8.01
C ILE A 93 9.16 17.60 9.23
N HIS A 94 9.20 16.85 10.34
CA HIS A 94 9.83 17.33 11.56
C HIS A 94 11.33 17.56 11.38
N TYR A 95 12.00 16.70 10.60
CA TYR A 95 13.43 16.84 10.32
C TYR A 95 13.76 18.09 9.49
N VAL A 96 12.90 18.50 8.56
CA VAL A 96 13.14 19.68 7.71
C VAL A 96 12.30 20.91 8.09
N MET A 97 11.62 20.89 9.23
CA MET A 97 10.64 21.93 9.60
C MET A 97 11.22 23.35 9.62
N GLU A 98 12.50 23.48 9.99
CA GLU A 98 13.20 24.77 10.08
C GLU A 98 13.75 25.26 8.74
N THR A 99 13.83 24.37 7.74
CA THR A 99 14.43 24.66 6.43
C THR A 99 13.37 24.73 5.34
N GLU A 100 12.48 23.73 5.26
CA GLU A 100 11.55 23.55 4.15
C GLU A 100 10.25 22.90 4.64
N LEU A 101 9.10 23.57 4.48
CA LEU A 101 7.82 23.03 4.95
C LEU A 101 6.87 22.60 3.81
N LEU A 102 6.93 23.29 2.67
CA LEU A 102 5.94 23.15 1.61
C LEU A 102 5.96 21.74 0.98
N PHE A 103 7.10 21.31 0.45
CA PHE A 103 7.20 20.02 -0.26
C PHE A 103 6.99 18.80 0.64
N PRO A 104 7.54 18.74 1.86
CA PRO A 104 7.20 17.67 2.81
C PRO A 104 5.70 17.56 3.12
N MET A 105 5.01 18.70 3.28
CA MET A 105 3.56 18.74 3.49
C MET A 105 2.78 18.27 2.26
N VAL A 106 3.20 18.70 1.06
CA VAL A 106 2.63 18.24 -0.22
C VAL A 106 2.82 16.72 -0.38
N SER A 107 4.00 16.20 -0.06
CA SER A 107 4.29 14.76 -0.05
C SER A 107 3.37 14.00 0.92
N LEU A 108 3.15 14.50 2.13
CA LEU A 108 2.19 13.91 3.07
C LEU A 108 0.76 13.91 2.48
N PHE A 109 0.31 15.05 1.95
CA PHE A 109 -1.01 15.15 1.34
C PHE A 109 -1.19 14.15 0.19
N LEU A 110 -0.20 14.05 -0.70
CA LEU A 110 -0.21 13.10 -1.81
C LEU A 110 -0.20 11.64 -1.33
N SER A 111 0.55 11.31 -0.28
CA SER A 111 0.50 9.99 0.37
C SER A 111 -0.90 9.65 0.87
N LEU A 112 -1.63 10.62 1.45
CA LEU A 112 -3.02 10.41 1.91
C LEU A 112 -4.00 10.26 0.74
N VAL A 113 -3.83 11.03 -0.33
CA VAL A 113 -4.62 10.85 -1.56
C VAL A 113 -4.38 9.46 -2.15
N ALA A 114 -3.14 8.98 -2.19
CA ALA A 114 -2.82 7.63 -2.65
C ALA A 114 -3.50 6.55 -1.80
N LEU A 115 -3.46 6.66 -0.46
CA LEU A 115 -4.19 5.80 0.48
C LEU A 115 -5.70 5.79 0.19
N PHE A 116 -6.29 6.96 -0.03
CA PHE A 116 -7.71 7.08 -0.39
C PHE A 116 -8.04 6.37 -1.70
N LEU A 117 -7.18 6.48 -2.72
CA LEU A 117 -7.36 5.75 -3.98
C LEU A 117 -7.23 4.24 -3.79
N VAL A 118 -6.25 3.77 -3.00
CA VAL A 118 -6.14 2.34 -2.65
C VAL A 118 -7.42 1.85 -1.98
N TRP A 119 -7.96 2.61 -1.02
CA TRP A 119 -9.24 2.29 -0.38
C TRP A 119 -10.38 2.20 -1.41
N LYS A 120 -10.50 3.20 -2.29
CA LYS A 120 -11.54 3.26 -3.32
C LYS A 120 -11.45 2.10 -4.30
N PHE A 121 -10.26 1.74 -4.79
CA PHE A 121 -10.11 0.72 -5.83
C PHE A 121 -10.08 -0.71 -5.28
N TYR A 122 -9.47 -0.95 -4.13
CA TYR A 122 -9.22 -2.30 -3.61
C TYR A 122 -10.18 -2.76 -2.50
N LEU A 123 -10.79 -1.83 -1.75
CA LEU A 123 -11.75 -2.16 -0.69
C LEU A 123 -13.20 -1.88 -1.05
N ARG A 124 -13.48 -0.83 -1.84
CA ARG A 124 -14.86 -0.47 -2.21
C ARG A 124 -15.44 -1.34 -3.32
N LYS A 125 -14.66 -2.22 -3.95
CA LYS A 125 -15.14 -3.18 -4.96
C LYS A 125 -15.90 -4.34 -4.27
N LYS A 126 -17.07 -4.04 -3.69
CA LYS A 126 -18.06 -5.04 -3.30
C LYS A 126 -18.96 -5.34 -4.51
N GLY A 127 -18.75 -6.50 -5.13
CA GLY A 127 -19.75 -7.24 -5.91
C GLY A 127 -20.00 -6.81 -7.36
N LYS A 128 -19.46 -7.55 -8.33
CA LYS A 128 -20.39 -8.27 -9.21
C LYS A 128 -20.59 -9.63 -8.55
N PRO A 129 -21.83 -10.09 -8.31
CA PRO A 129 -22.03 -11.49 -7.98
C PRO A 129 -21.51 -12.28 -9.18
N SER A 130 -20.51 -13.14 -8.96
CA SER A 130 -20.32 -14.25 -9.89
C SER A 130 -21.61 -15.04 -9.81
N HIS A 131 -22.33 -15.16 -10.92
CA HIS A 131 -23.40 -16.12 -11.03
C HIS A 131 -22.92 -17.47 -10.49
N GLN A 132 -23.83 -18.13 -9.76
CA GLN A 132 -23.73 -19.51 -9.35
C GLN A 132 -23.06 -20.37 -10.43
N GLN A 133 -21.95 -20.98 -10.06
CA GLN A 133 -21.61 -22.31 -10.54
C GLN A 133 -21.25 -23.10 -9.28
N GLU A 134 -22.29 -23.56 -8.59
CA GLU A 134 -22.18 -24.82 -7.87
C GLU A 134 -21.74 -25.87 -8.91
N PRO A 135 -20.59 -26.55 -8.73
CA PRO A 135 -20.38 -27.80 -9.42
C PRO A 135 -21.45 -28.77 -8.90
N PRO A 136 -22.19 -29.47 -9.77
CA PRO A 136 -23.19 -30.43 -9.32
C PRO A 136 -22.50 -31.53 -8.51
N GLU A 137 -22.90 -31.68 -7.24
CA GLU A 137 -22.62 -32.88 -6.45
C GLU A 137 -23.37 -34.07 -7.08
N THR A 138 -22.76 -34.70 -8.07
CA THR A 138 -23.13 -36.04 -8.50
C THR A 138 -22.17 -37.04 -7.86
N GLY A 139 -22.65 -37.80 -6.88
CA GLY A 139 -22.01 -39.06 -6.49
C GLY A 139 -22.13 -39.54 -5.04
N GLY A 140 -22.90 -38.90 -4.17
CA GLY A 140 -23.10 -39.35 -2.78
C GLY A 140 -24.43 -40.06 -2.55
N LYS A 141 -24.72 -41.19 -3.22
CA LYS A 141 -25.93 -41.98 -2.90
C LYS A 141 -25.73 -42.73 -1.58
N LYS A 142 -26.12 -42.12 -0.46
CA LYS A 142 -26.60 -42.84 0.73
C LYS A 142 -28.12 -42.78 0.74
N HIS A 143 -28.74 -43.80 0.17
CA HIS A 143 -30.13 -44.13 0.44
C HIS A 143 -30.20 -45.49 1.11
N HIS A 144 -30.90 -45.49 2.23
CA HIS A 144 -31.14 -46.63 3.11
C HIS A 144 -31.58 -47.85 2.32
N GLN A 145 -30.78 -48.92 2.40
CA GLN A 145 -31.21 -50.25 2.04
C GLN A 145 -31.70 -50.91 3.35
N PRO A 146 -32.98 -51.30 3.46
CA PRO A 146 -33.45 -52.03 4.63
C PRO A 146 -32.89 -53.46 4.60
N ASP A 147 -32.40 -53.91 5.76
CA ASP A 147 -31.98 -55.30 6.00
C ASP A 147 -33.11 -56.27 5.64
N THR A 148 -32.90 -57.05 4.58
CA THR A 148 -33.68 -58.26 4.32
C THR A 148 -32.80 -59.46 4.57
N THR A 149 -32.76 -59.90 5.83
CA THR A 149 -32.51 -61.30 6.18
C THR A 149 -33.83 -61.93 6.60
N PRO A 150 -34.21 -63.02 5.93
CA PRO A 150 -34.85 -64.12 6.62
C PRO A 150 -34.14 -65.46 6.33
N TRP A 151 -33.69 -66.07 7.43
CA TRP A 151 -33.51 -67.50 7.73
C TRP A 151 -32.72 -68.37 6.75
#